data_AF-A0A0R2H083-F1
#
_entry.id   AF-A0A0R2H083-F1
#
_cell.length_a   1.000
_cell.length_b   1.000
_cell.length_c   1.000
_cell.angle_alpha   90.00
_cell.angle_beta   90.00
_cell.angle_gamma   90.00
#
_symmetry.space_group_name_H-M   'P 1'
#
loop_
_entity.id
_entity.type
_entity.pdbx_description
1 polymer ?
#
loop_
_entity_poly.entity_id
_entity_poly.type
_entity_poly.pdbx_seq_one_letter_code
_entity_poly.pdbx_strand_id
1 'polypeptide(L)'
;MAGKPRNRAVKWWGLVVIIILVTGGSAYYFHHQSRITTSSHLTHSTSSATARSKEISSSTSGKDHLTTNLTPPELAAAVLVYGGHQFATSLYPANLTGALDHQQLIVAKESQAAPLAHSSQTMLYRLAPGEIDAMLAYTVEANQTINFYQLGDSRQYQYLGAVSLPKLVAYLNHHDGVKTVRQLGAVTRIN
;
A
#
# COMPACT_ATOMS: atom_id res chain seq x y z
N MET A 1 -18.98 25.48 54.06
CA MET A 1 -19.15 26.73 53.27
C MET A 1 -18.26 26.57 52.03
N ALA A 2 -18.71 25.94 50.95
CA ALA A 2 -19.68 26.37 49.92
C ALA A 2 -19.13 27.46 48.97
N GLY A 3 -18.92 27.08 47.69
CA GLY A 3 -18.74 27.94 46.52
C GLY A 3 -17.28 28.04 46.03
N LYS A 4 -16.91 27.82 44.76
CA LYS A 4 -17.67 27.81 43.50
C LYS A 4 -16.80 27.20 42.37
N PRO A 5 -17.35 26.41 41.43
CA PRO A 5 -16.61 25.88 40.29
C PRO A 5 -16.51 26.93 39.17
N ARG A 6 -15.37 27.01 38.46
CA ARG A 6 -15.27 27.81 37.22
C ARG A 6 -15.27 26.87 36.01
N ASN A 7 -16.38 26.98 35.29
CA ASN A 7 -16.73 26.26 34.08
C ASN A 7 -15.76 26.50 32.93
N ARG A 8 -15.66 25.46 32.11
CA ARG A 8 -15.09 25.42 30.76
C ARG A 8 -15.69 26.53 29.88
N ALA A 9 -14.86 27.15 29.06
CA ALA A 9 -15.30 27.96 27.93
C ALA A 9 -14.66 27.40 26.66
N VAL A 10 -15.43 26.57 25.96
CA VAL A 10 -15.16 26.15 24.59
C VAL A 10 -15.67 27.27 23.68
N LYS A 11 -14.80 27.85 22.85
CA LYS A 11 -15.21 28.80 21.81
C LYS A 11 -15.08 28.14 20.44
N TRP A 12 -16.21 27.67 19.94
CA TRP A 12 -16.48 27.29 18.55
C TRP A 12 -16.80 28.55 17.73
N TRP A 13 -15.91 28.97 16.83
CA TRP A 13 -16.20 29.87 15.68
C TRP A 13 -15.07 29.61 14.66
N GLY A 14 -15.26 29.31 13.38
CA GLY A 14 -16.46 29.31 12.57
C GLY A 14 -16.24 28.51 11.28
N LEU A 15 -17.37 28.06 10.75
CA LEU A 15 -17.55 27.42 9.47
C LEU A 15 -17.76 28.51 8.42
N VAL A 16 -16.94 28.56 7.38
CA VAL A 16 -17.25 29.28 6.13
C VAL A 16 -17.07 28.32 4.97
N VAL A 17 -18.21 27.83 4.49
CA VAL A 17 -18.42 27.20 3.19
C VAL A 17 -18.62 28.32 2.15
N ILE A 18 -18.15 28.14 0.90
CA ILE A 18 -18.87 28.41 -0.36
C ILE A 18 -17.89 28.29 -1.56
N ILE A 19 -17.98 27.22 -2.37
CA ILE A 19 -18.68 27.00 -3.68
C ILE A 19 -17.77 27.20 -4.92
N ILE A 20 -17.45 26.06 -5.55
CA ILE A 20 -17.51 25.66 -6.97
C ILE A 20 -17.03 26.63 -8.06
N LEU A 21 -16.08 26.15 -8.87
CA LEU A 21 -16.02 26.42 -10.32
C LEU A 21 -15.94 25.11 -11.10
N VAL A 22 -17.02 24.81 -11.82
CA VAL A 22 -17.15 23.78 -12.85
C VAL A 22 -16.84 24.41 -14.20
N THR A 23 -15.86 23.85 -14.91
CA THR A 23 -15.72 23.80 -16.39
C THR A 23 -14.40 23.07 -16.65
N GLY A 24 -14.25 22.04 -17.47
CA GLY A 24 -15.05 21.44 -18.52
C GLY A 24 -14.06 20.73 -19.46
N GLY A 25 -14.45 19.65 -20.13
CA GLY A 25 -13.61 19.05 -21.19
C GLY A 25 -13.72 17.54 -21.32
N SER A 26 -14.71 17.09 -22.08
CA SER A 26 -14.88 15.72 -22.58
C SER A 26 -13.95 15.39 -23.76
N ALA A 27 -13.95 14.09 -24.11
CA ALA A 27 -13.40 13.40 -25.29
C ALA A 27 -11.92 12.99 -25.16
N TYR A 28 -11.52 11.74 -25.41
CA TYR A 28 -11.75 11.00 -26.66
C TYR A 28 -11.96 9.48 -26.49
N TYR A 29 -12.81 8.97 -27.39
CA TYR A 29 -12.97 7.58 -27.86
C TYR A 29 -11.64 6.88 -28.15
N PHE A 30 -11.57 5.55 -27.93
CA PHE A 30 -11.21 4.63 -29.04
C PHE A 30 -11.70 3.19 -28.76
N HIS A 31 -12.18 2.60 -29.85
CA HIS A 31 -13.00 1.41 -29.96
C HIS A 31 -12.17 0.31 -30.63
N HIS A 32 -11.99 -0.85 -30.01
CA HIS A 32 -11.69 -2.10 -30.73
C HIS A 32 -12.39 -3.28 -30.08
N GLN A 33 -13.61 -3.53 -30.56
CA GLN A 33 -14.20 -4.87 -30.55
C GLN A 33 -13.50 -5.71 -31.62
N SER A 34 -12.86 -6.80 -31.21
CA SER A 34 -12.50 -7.88 -32.12
C SER A 34 -13.45 -9.04 -31.85
N ARG A 35 -14.42 -9.18 -32.75
CA ARG A 35 -15.40 -10.26 -32.79
C ARG A 35 -14.69 -11.61 -32.92
N ILE A 36 -15.21 -12.59 -32.19
CA ILE A 36 -15.00 -14.01 -32.42
C ILE A 36 -15.93 -14.42 -33.56
N THR A 37 -15.41 -15.03 -34.62
CA THR A 37 -16.18 -15.77 -35.62
C THR A 37 -15.43 -17.02 -36.04
N THR A 38 -16.17 -18.13 -36.10
CA THR A 38 -15.73 -19.51 -36.32
C THR A 38 -16.04 -19.96 -37.76
N SER A 39 -15.22 -20.88 -38.29
CA SER A 39 -15.41 -21.76 -39.49
C SER A 39 -15.16 -21.11 -40.87
N SER A 40 -14.51 -21.71 -41.89
CA SER A 40 -14.19 -23.11 -42.23
C SER A 40 -12.97 -23.23 -43.19
N HIS A 41 -12.16 -24.28 -42.99
CA HIS A 41 -11.43 -25.16 -43.93
C HIS A 41 -11.16 -24.77 -45.42
N LEU A 42 -9.89 -24.81 -45.85
CA LEU A 42 -9.39 -25.55 -47.04
C LEU A 42 -7.85 -25.41 -47.21
N THR A 43 -7.20 -26.53 -47.51
CA THR A 43 -5.76 -26.77 -47.69
C THR A 43 -5.34 -26.74 -49.17
N HIS A 44 -4.20 -26.11 -49.52
CA HIS A 44 -3.16 -26.72 -50.36
C HIS A 44 -1.83 -25.93 -50.39
N SER A 45 -0.75 -26.69 -50.39
CA SER A 45 0.69 -26.42 -50.26
C SER A 45 1.34 -25.53 -51.32
N THR A 46 2.44 -24.83 -50.98
CA THR A 46 3.81 -25.08 -51.52
C THR A 46 4.90 -24.14 -50.95
N SER A 47 6.08 -24.73 -50.73
CA SER A 47 7.43 -24.15 -50.74
C SER A 47 7.93 -23.29 -49.55
N SER A 48 8.59 -24.00 -48.64
CA SER A 48 9.96 -23.76 -48.16
C SER A 48 10.46 -22.31 -48.04
N ALA A 49 10.46 -21.80 -46.81
CA ALA A 49 11.50 -20.89 -46.34
C ALA A 49 11.85 -21.26 -44.90
N THR A 50 13.09 -21.71 -44.70
CA THR A 50 13.71 -22.08 -43.43
C THR A 50 13.89 -20.83 -42.57
N ALA A 51 12.83 -20.38 -41.89
CA ALA A 51 12.92 -19.33 -40.88
C ALA A 51 13.15 -19.98 -39.52
N ARG A 52 14.45 -20.04 -39.19
CA ARG A 52 15.04 -20.39 -37.89
C ARG A 52 14.15 -19.93 -36.72
N SER A 53 13.72 -20.89 -35.92
CA SER A 53 12.99 -20.70 -34.68
C SER A 53 13.57 -19.55 -33.85
N LYS A 54 12.75 -18.55 -33.59
CA LYS A 54 12.82 -17.81 -32.34
C LYS A 54 11.44 -17.92 -31.72
N GLU A 55 11.20 -19.07 -31.09
CA GLU A 55 10.33 -19.11 -29.93
C GLU A 55 10.86 -18.04 -28.99
N ILE A 56 10.27 -16.85 -29.05
CA ILE A 56 10.20 -16.01 -27.87
C ILE A 56 9.13 -16.70 -27.04
N SER A 57 9.55 -17.78 -26.37
CA SER A 57 8.95 -18.18 -25.11
C SER A 57 9.05 -16.95 -24.23
N SER A 58 8.03 -16.10 -24.25
CA SER A 58 7.81 -15.13 -23.19
C SER A 58 7.38 -15.95 -21.99
N SER A 59 8.37 -16.61 -21.37
CA SER A 59 8.30 -16.99 -19.98
C SER A 59 8.37 -15.70 -19.17
N THR A 60 7.30 -14.90 -19.25
CA THR A 60 7.04 -13.86 -18.27
C THR A 60 6.67 -14.58 -16.99
N SER A 61 7.74 -14.93 -16.28
CA SER A 61 7.89 -15.08 -14.84
C SER A 61 6.58 -15.00 -14.04
N GLY A 62 6.30 -16.01 -13.21
CA GLY A 62 5.25 -15.97 -12.18
C GLY A 62 5.51 -14.93 -11.06
N LYS A 63 5.94 -13.72 -11.43
CA LYS A 63 6.21 -12.55 -10.57
C LYS A 63 5.07 -11.53 -10.58
N ASP A 64 4.04 -11.74 -11.40
CA ASP A 64 2.93 -10.78 -11.56
C ASP A 64 1.97 -10.76 -10.35
N HIS A 65 2.16 -11.63 -9.37
CA HIS A 65 1.37 -11.66 -8.14
C HIS A 65 2.22 -11.78 -6.87
N LEU A 66 1.74 -11.16 -5.81
CA LEU A 66 2.18 -11.38 -4.44
C LEU A 66 1.48 -12.62 -3.85
N THR A 67 2.19 -13.36 -3.02
CA THR A 67 1.62 -14.42 -2.18
C THR A 67 1.71 -13.99 -0.71
N THR A 68 1.07 -14.72 0.19
CA THR A 68 1.18 -14.48 1.63
C THR A 68 2.55 -14.83 2.21
N ASN A 69 3.41 -15.50 1.44
CA ASN A 69 4.76 -15.85 1.86
C ASN A 69 5.74 -14.71 1.52
N LEU A 70 5.48 -13.51 2.07
CA LEU A 70 6.30 -12.33 1.87
C LEU A 70 7.57 -12.41 2.72
N THR A 71 8.71 -12.03 2.15
CA THR A 71 9.91 -11.79 2.95
C THR A 71 9.67 -10.60 3.90
N PRO A 72 10.40 -10.47 5.02
CA PRO A 72 10.21 -9.35 5.94
C PRO A 72 10.32 -7.95 5.27
N PRO A 73 11.26 -7.70 4.33
CA PRO A 73 11.31 -6.44 3.59
C PRO A 73 10.07 -6.22 2.70
N GLU A 74 9.62 -7.26 2.00
CA GLU A 74 8.41 -7.19 1.17
C GLU A 74 7.14 -6.99 2.00
N LEU A 75 7.06 -7.58 3.19
CA LEU A 75 5.96 -7.35 4.12
C LEU A 75 5.91 -5.89 4.55
N ALA A 76 7.04 -5.30 4.95
CA ALA A 76 7.09 -3.89 5.33
C ALA A 76 6.69 -2.96 4.17
N ALA A 77 7.19 -3.24 2.96
CA ALA A 77 6.79 -2.54 1.75
C ALA A 77 5.28 -2.69 1.48
N ALA A 78 4.74 -3.90 1.60
CA ALA A 78 3.32 -4.19 1.41
C ALA A 78 2.43 -3.47 2.44
N VAL A 79 2.88 -3.38 3.70
CA VAL A 79 2.21 -2.58 4.75
C VAL A 79 2.20 -1.09 4.38
N LEU A 80 3.32 -0.53 3.93
CA LEU A 80 3.39 0.88 3.54
C LEU A 80 2.51 1.18 2.33
N VAL A 81 2.57 0.35 1.28
CA VAL A 81 1.75 0.50 0.07
C VAL A 81 0.27 0.38 0.42
N TYR A 82 -0.15 -0.68 1.11
CA TYR A 82 -1.55 -0.87 1.51
C TYR A 82 -2.05 0.29 2.38
N GLY A 83 -1.29 0.69 3.39
CA GLY A 83 -1.66 1.79 4.27
C GLY A 83 -1.74 3.13 3.52
N GLY A 84 -0.86 3.36 2.53
CA GLY A 84 -0.89 4.55 1.67
C GLY A 84 -2.15 4.67 0.84
N HIS A 85 -2.76 3.55 0.45
CA HIS A 85 -4.04 3.55 -0.26
C HIS A 85 -5.24 3.63 0.69
N GLN A 86 -5.19 2.96 1.85
CA GLN A 86 -6.35 2.83 2.74
C GLN A 86 -6.53 3.97 3.73
N PHE A 87 -5.45 4.64 4.14
CA PHE A 87 -5.48 5.67 5.16
C PHE A 87 -5.15 7.04 4.56
N ALA A 88 -6.00 7.50 3.62
CA ALA A 88 -5.78 8.71 2.82
C ALA A 88 -5.52 10.00 3.63
N THR A 89 -5.98 10.07 4.88
CA THR A 89 -5.79 11.24 5.77
C THR A 89 -4.68 11.05 6.81
N SER A 90 -3.94 9.94 6.75
CA SER A 90 -2.84 9.62 7.67
C SER A 90 -1.48 10.05 7.11
N LEU A 91 -0.41 9.72 7.81
CA LEU A 91 0.96 9.91 7.32
C LEU A 91 1.39 8.85 6.28
N TYR A 92 0.64 7.76 6.10
CA TYR A 92 1.00 6.68 5.17
C TYR A 92 1.16 7.12 3.70
N PRO A 93 0.24 7.90 3.10
CA PRO A 93 0.41 8.35 1.71
C PRO A 93 1.71 9.16 1.51
N ALA A 94 1.99 10.10 2.41
CA ALA A 94 3.20 10.93 2.32
C ALA A 94 4.49 10.11 2.48
N ASN A 95 4.49 9.13 3.38
CA ASN A 95 5.64 8.25 3.58
C ASN A 95 5.82 7.26 2.42
N LEU A 96 4.73 6.80 1.79
CA LEU A 96 4.80 5.99 0.58
C LEU A 96 5.47 6.77 -0.56
N THR A 97 5.04 8.02 -0.78
CA THR A 97 5.67 8.91 -1.76
C THR A 97 7.15 9.12 -1.44
N GLY A 98 7.47 9.51 -0.21
CA GLY A 98 8.87 9.71 0.21
C GLY A 98 9.74 8.47 0.05
N ALA A 99 9.22 7.28 0.35
CA ALA A 99 9.98 6.04 0.20
C ALA A 99 10.26 5.70 -1.27
N LEU A 100 9.32 6.02 -2.17
CA LEU A 100 9.48 5.84 -3.61
C LEU A 100 10.46 6.86 -4.20
N ASP A 101 10.36 8.13 -3.80
CA ASP A 101 11.22 9.21 -4.27
C ASP A 101 12.67 9.00 -3.82
N HIS A 102 12.87 8.61 -2.57
CA HIS A 102 14.21 8.30 -2.03
C HIS A 102 14.71 6.90 -2.41
N GLN A 103 13.85 6.08 -3.04
CA GLN A 103 14.12 4.66 -3.28
C GLN A 103 14.65 3.94 -2.04
N GLN A 104 14.03 4.21 -0.89
CA GLN A 104 14.50 3.70 0.39
C GLN A 104 13.35 3.56 1.37
N LEU A 105 13.31 2.41 2.05
CA LEU A 105 12.44 2.17 3.20
C LEU A 105 13.28 1.58 4.33
N ILE A 106 13.29 2.23 5.48
CA ILE A 106 13.93 1.73 6.69
C ILE A 106 12.85 1.20 7.61
N VAL A 107 13.07 -0.01 8.11
CA VAL A 107 12.24 -0.65 9.12
C VAL A 107 13.06 -0.77 10.39
N ALA A 108 12.68 -0.07 11.44
CA ALA A 108 13.32 -0.21 12.75
C ALA A 108 12.45 -1.09 13.66
N LYS A 109 13.05 -2.13 14.24
CA LYS A 109 12.40 -2.95 15.26
C LYS A 109 12.51 -2.27 16.62
N GLU A 110 11.38 -2.11 17.30
CA GLU A 110 11.32 -1.50 18.62
C GLU A 110 10.53 -2.40 19.57
N SER A 111 11.18 -2.85 20.65
CA SER A 111 10.49 -3.58 21.72
C SER A 111 9.81 -2.58 22.65
N GLN A 112 8.49 -2.66 22.75
CA GLN A 112 7.70 -1.87 23.67
C GLN A 112 7.69 -2.51 25.07
N ALA A 113 7.61 -1.68 26.11
CA ALA A 113 7.48 -2.16 27.49
C ALA A 113 6.12 -2.84 27.76
N ALA A 114 5.10 -2.48 26.98
CA ALA A 114 3.77 -3.08 27.01
C ALA A 114 3.19 -3.12 25.58
N PRO A 115 2.26 -4.03 25.28
CA PRO A 115 1.59 -4.06 23.99
C PRO A 115 0.85 -2.75 23.69
N LEU A 116 0.81 -2.37 22.41
CA LEU A 116 -0.01 -1.25 21.95
C LEU A 116 -1.50 -1.63 21.93
N ALA A 117 -2.37 -0.62 21.89
CA ALA A 117 -3.81 -0.84 21.73
C ALA A 117 -4.09 -1.75 20.52
N HIS A 118 -4.98 -2.74 20.70
CA HIS A 118 -5.37 -3.72 19.68
C HIS A 118 -4.27 -4.68 19.22
N SER A 119 -3.12 -4.72 19.91
CA SER A 119 -2.04 -5.66 19.64
C SER A 119 -1.73 -6.48 20.89
N SER A 120 -1.47 -7.77 20.73
CA SER A 120 -0.89 -8.62 21.78
C SER A 120 0.64 -8.64 21.72
N GLN A 121 1.20 -8.15 20.60
CA GLN A 121 2.64 -8.07 20.38
C GLN A 121 3.25 -6.88 21.12
N THR A 122 4.45 -7.10 21.65
CA THR A 122 5.34 -6.04 22.16
C THR A 122 6.36 -5.58 21.12
N MET A 123 6.57 -6.34 20.05
CA MET A 123 7.45 -5.95 18.95
C MET A 123 6.71 -5.04 17.97
N LEU A 124 7.24 -3.83 17.80
CA LEU A 124 6.74 -2.82 16.87
C LEU A 124 7.72 -2.64 15.72
N TYR A 125 7.20 -2.54 14.50
CA TYR A 125 8.01 -2.27 13.30
C TYR A 125 7.71 -0.85 12.82
N ARG A 126 8.68 0.04 12.97
CA ARG A 126 8.57 1.44 12.57
C ARG A 126 9.03 1.63 11.13
N LEU A 127 8.25 2.36 10.35
CA LEU A 127 8.47 2.58 8.92
C LEU A 127 8.94 4.03 8.68
N ALA A 128 10.06 4.20 8.00
CA ALA A 128 10.64 5.50 7.64
C ALA A 128 11.12 5.54 6.18
N PRO A 129 10.85 6.61 5.42
CA PRO A 129 11.33 6.80 4.05
C PRO A 129 12.79 7.29 4.01
N GLY A 130 13.71 6.56 4.66
CA GLY A 130 15.15 6.85 4.65
C GLY A 130 15.68 7.77 5.75
N GLU A 131 14.85 8.68 6.31
CA GLU A 131 15.22 9.53 7.46
C GLU A 131 14.49 9.15 8.76
N ILE A 132 15.13 9.44 9.90
CA ILE A 132 14.98 8.75 11.20
C ILE A 132 13.66 9.04 11.95
N ASP A 133 12.83 9.97 11.47
CA ASP A 133 11.53 10.23 12.08
C ASP A 133 10.47 9.28 11.53
N ALA A 134 10.61 7.99 11.85
CA ALA A 134 9.60 6.99 11.58
C ALA A 134 8.34 7.30 12.41
N MET A 135 7.38 7.96 11.77
CA MET A 135 6.08 8.33 12.34
C MET A 135 5.00 7.27 12.09
N LEU A 136 5.36 6.19 11.38
CA LEU A 136 4.46 5.09 11.06
C LEU A 136 4.97 3.82 11.73
N ALA A 137 4.05 2.97 12.14
CA ALA A 137 4.41 1.68 12.67
C ALA A 137 3.34 0.62 12.44
N TYR A 138 3.74 -0.64 12.50
CA TYR A 138 2.82 -1.77 12.48
C TYR A 138 3.25 -2.87 13.43
N THR A 139 2.30 -3.68 13.86
CA THR A 139 2.56 -4.97 14.52
C THR A 139 2.01 -6.11 13.67
N VAL A 140 2.57 -7.30 13.85
CA VAL A 140 2.12 -8.53 13.16
C VAL A 140 1.76 -9.57 14.20
N GLU A 141 0.48 -9.84 14.36
CA GLU A 141 -0.03 -10.86 15.28
C GLU A 141 0.31 -12.28 14.82
N ALA A 142 0.29 -13.23 15.75
CA ALA A 142 0.49 -14.65 15.45
C ALA A 142 -0.52 -15.21 14.43
N ASN A 143 -1.73 -14.65 14.39
CA ASN A 143 -2.76 -15.00 13.40
C ASN A 143 -2.60 -14.24 12.06
N GLN A 144 -1.44 -13.62 11.82
CA GLN A 144 -1.12 -12.81 10.64
C GLN A 144 -2.02 -11.58 10.45
N THR A 145 -2.61 -11.07 11.52
CA THR A 145 -3.26 -9.76 11.51
C THR A 145 -2.20 -8.67 11.64
N ILE A 146 -2.27 -7.68 10.76
CA ILE A 146 -1.40 -6.52 10.75
C ILE A 146 -2.19 -5.35 11.33
N ASN A 147 -1.71 -4.78 12.43
CA ASN A 147 -2.27 -3.58 13.03
C ASN A 147 -1.44 -2.37 12.60
N PHE A 148 -2.10 -1.29 12.19
CA PHE A 148 -1.47 -0.08 11.68
C PHE A 148 -1.55 1.03 12.72
N TYR A 149 -0.45 1.77 12.84
CA TYR A 149 -0.31 2.87 13.78
C TYR A 149 0.39 4.05 13.13
N GLN A 150 0.08 5.23 13.65
CA GLN A 150 0.86 6.45 13.42
C GLN A 150 1.24 7.10 14.75
N LEU A 151 2.38 7.77 14.79
CA LEU A 151 2.79 8.56 15.93
C LEU A 151 1.97 9.85 15.97
N GLY A 152 1.19 10.04 17.04
CA GLY A 152 0.43 11.27 17.26
C GLY A 152 1.23 12.37 17.95
N ASP A 153 0.62 13.55 18.08
CA ASP A 153 1.23 14.75 18.70
C ASP A 153 1.73 14.52 20.13
N SER A 154 1.09 13.61 20.87
CA SER A 154 1.48 13.21 22.23
C SER A 154 2.68 12.25 22.30
N ARG A 155 3.33 11.96 21.15
CA ARG A 155 4.36 10.92 20.99
C ARG A 155 3.88 9.51 21.36
N GLN A 156 2.57 9.28 21.27
CA GLN A 156 1.97 7.96 21.44
C GLN A 156 1.46 7.44 20.10
N TYR A 157 1.58 6.13 19.89
CA TYR A 157 1.04 5.47 18.71
C TYR A 157 -0.49 5.44 18.76
N GLN A 158 -1.11 6.07 17.77
CA GLN A 158 -2.55 6.04 17.52
C GLN A 158 -2.86 4.89 16.58
N TYR A 159 -3.82 4.05 16.96
CA TYR A 159 -4.29 2.95 16.14
C TYR A 159 -5.13 3.47 14.95
N LEU A 160 -4.82 2.98 13.75
CA LEU A 160 -5.50 3.37 12.51
C LEU A 160 -6.46 2.29 12.00
N GLY A 161 -6.15 1.02 12.24
CA GLY A 161 -6.93 -0.10 11.73
C GLY A 161 -6.12 -1.38 11.67
N ALA A 162 -6.75 -2.44 11.18
CA ALA A 162 -6.13 -3.75 11.02
C ALA A 162 -6.58 -4.46 9.74
N VAL A 163 -5.75 -5.36 9.25
CA VAL A 163 -6.05 -6.23 8.12
C VAL A 163 -5.36 -7.58 8.29
N SER A 164 -5.95 -8.66 7.79
CA SER A 164 -5.23 -9.93 7.70
C SER A 164 -4.26 -9.91 6.51
N LEU A 165 -3.11 -10.57 6.66
CA LEU A 165 -2.12 -10.69 5.58
C LEU A 165 -2.71 -11.20 4.25
N PRO A 166 -3.59 -12.23 4.22
CA PRO A 166 -4.23 -12.65 2.97
C PRO A 166 -5.08 -11.55 2.32
N LYS A 167 -5.81 -10.75 3.10
CA LYS A 167 -6.63 -9.65 2.58
C LYS A 167 -5.76 -8.51 2.05
N LEU A 168 -4.67 -8.19 2.74
CA LEU A 168 -3.70 -7.20 2.28
C LEU A 168 -3.08 -7.61 0.95
N VAL A 169 -2.63 -8.86 0.83
CA VAL A 169 -2.03 -9.39 -0.40
C VAL A 169 -3.05 -9.41 -1.54
N ALA A 170 -4.28 -9.85 -1.29
CA ALA A 170 -5.35 -9.83 -2.28
C ALA A 170 -5.65 -8.40 -2.77
N TYR A 171 -5.70 -7.43 -1.86
CA TYR A 171 -5.87 -6.03 -2.20
C TYR A 171 -4.75 -5.53 -3.14
N LEU A 172 -3.49 -5.74 -2.76
CA LEU A 172 -2.35 -5.24 -3.55
C LEU A 172 -2.25 -5.90 -4.93
N ASN A 173 -2.67 -7.16 -5.04
CA ASN A 173 -2.76 -7.87 -6.30
C ASN A 173 -3.84 -7.29 -7.24
N HIS A 174 -4.96 -6.79 -6.70
CA HIS A 174 -6.06 -6.23 -7.50
C HIS A 174 -5.93 -4.73 -7.79
N HIS A 175 -5.07 -4.02 -7.06
CA HIS A 175 -4.92 -2.56 -7.14
C HIS A 175 -3.52 -2.12 -7.61
N ASP A 176 -2.89 -2.90 -8.51
CA ASP A 176 -1.58 -2.62 -9.11
C ASP A 176 -0.42 -2.39 -8.12
N GLY A 177 -0.59 -2.81 -6.85
CA GLY A 177 0.41 -2.63 -5.78
C GLY A 177 1.62 -3.55 -5.90
N VAL A 178 1.54 -4.60 -6.71
CA VAL A 178 2.59 -5.65 -6.84
C VAL A 178 3.94 -5.04 -7.21
N LYS A 179 3.99 -4.20 -8.26
CA LYS A 179 5.25 -3.61 -8.74
C LYS A 179 5.87 -2.71 -7.67
N THR A 180 5.07 -1.87 -7.03
CA THR A 180 5.49 -0.96 -5.97
C THR A 180 6.05 -1.72 -4.76
N VAL A 181 5.41 -2.81 -4.35
CA VAL A 181 5.92 -3.67 -3.27
C VAL A 181 7.24 -4.31 -3.63
N ARG A 182 7.40 -4.84 -4.83
CA ARG A 182 8.67 -5.46 -5.25
C ARG A 182 9.78 -4.43 -5.34
N GLN A 183 9.49 -3.24 -5.88
CA GLN A 183 10.44 -2.13 -5.97
C GLN A 183 10.91 -1.70 -4.57
N LEU A 184 9.97 -1.37 -3.67
CA LEU A 184 10.31 -0.95 -2.31
C LEU A 184 10.94 -2.09 -1.50
N GLY A 185 10.44 -3.31 -1.62
CA GLY A 185 10.97 -4.49 -0.93
C GLY A 185 12.44 -4.75 -1.26
N ALA A 186 12.87 -4.50 -2.50
CA ALA A 186 14.27 -4.65 -2.91
C ALA A 186 15.23 -3.62 -2.29
N VAL A 187 14.72 -2.45 -1.91
CA VAL A 187 15.50 -1.35 -1.30
C VAL A 187 15.23 -1.19 0.20
N THR A 188 14.38 -2.05 0.75
CA THR A 188 13.99 -2.01 2.16
C THR A 188 15.11 -2.57 3.04
N ARG A 189 15.49 -1.83 4.07
CA ARG A 189 16.47 -2.24 5.09
C ARG A 189 15.78 -2.46 6.42
N ILE A 190 16.09 -3.56 7.09
CA ILE A 190 15.56 -3.88 8.41
C ILE A 190 16.69 -3.77 9.43
N ASN A 191 16.48 -2.91 10.42
CA ASN A 191 17.40 -2.60 11.50
C ASN A 191 16.85 -3.12 12.84
#